data_AF-A0A4Q0Q8R3-F1
#
_entry.id   AF-A0A4Q0Q8R3-F1
#
_cell.length_a   1.000
_cell.length_b   1.000
_cell.length_c   1.000
_cell.angle_alpha   90.00
_cell.angle_beta   90.00
_cell.angle_gamma   90.00
#
_symmetry.space_group_name_H-M   'P 1'
#
loop_
_entity.id
_entity.type
_entity.pdbx_description
1 polymer ?
#
loop_
_entity_poly.entity_id
_entity_poly.type
_entity_poly.pdbx_seq_one_letter_code
_entity_poly.pdbx_strand_id
1 'polypeptide(L)'
;MASDNSAAVISLHQDPPKPKAMTGAERAKAYRDRKRKKASAGTVQPRKPAPAADVQSTVSPPDPLPSPNAVTPLSVTPAPGHVTPLPVTLSIPPVTPSRLNLASATLMGAAIALASVGVAINGWFARSLGSSDVAGWLFLALGMAADLIALGMPSCAANLWQRGHRGTALLGWSLWLVTFVFAVTAGLGFASTNVSDVTLTRASRVTSAVTAAQAALSDAMAARDRECKGGVGKFCREREAAVVDRRQVLEGAVAAVGLVADPQTDAAVKLVAWASLGALRPAPDDFAMLRLLLLALLPQIGGLLMMVARRSAR
;
A
#
# COMPACT_ATOMS: atom_id res chain seq x y z
N MET A 1 -30.59 23.19 -1.87
CA MET A 1 -29.41 23.78 -1.22
C MET A 1 -28.20 23.35 -2.01
N ALA A 2 -27.53 24.33 -2.62
CA ALA A 2 -26.49 24.19 -3.62
C ALA A 2 -25.19 24.74 -3.06
N SER A 3 -24.11 23.97 -3.16
CA SER A 3 -22.69 24.31 -2.89
C SER A 3 -21.91 22.98 -2.87
N ASP A 4 -20.81 22.70 -3.56
CA ASP A 4 -19.94 23.47 -4.44
C ASP A 4 -19.33 22.47 -5.43
N ASN A 5 -19.61 22.64 -6.73
CA ASN A 5 -18.91 21.93 -7.79
C ASN A 5 -17.64 22.74 -8.11
N SER A 6 -16.58 22.44 -7.37
CA SER A 6 -15.22 22.89 -7.69
C SER A 6 -14.76 22.20 -8.98
N ALA A 7 -15.22 22.71 -10.12
CA ALA A 7 -14.63 22.40 -11.41
C ALA A 7 -13.16 22.85 -11.35
N ALA A 8 -12.25 21.90 -11.23
CA ALA A 8 -10.85 22.13 -11.48
C ALA A 8 -10.75 22.67 -12.91
N VAL A 9 -10.57 23.98 -13.02
CA VAL A 9 -10.22 24.65 -14.27
C VAL A 9 -8.90 24.04 -14.70
N ILE A 10 -9.00 23.03 -15.57
CA ILE A 10 -7.88 22.57 -16.38
C ILE A 10 -7.48 23.80 -17.17
N SER A 11 -6.42 24.48 -16.73
CA SER A 11 -5.76 25.50 -17.52
C SER A 11 -5.38 24.84 -18.84
N LEU A 12 -6.24 25.00 -19.85
CA LEU A 12 -5.96 24.62 -21.22
C LEU A 12 -4.60 25.23 -21.52
N HIS A 13 -3.61 24.35 -21.64
CA HIS A 13 -2.26 24.71 -21.97
C HIS A 13 -2.36 25.43 -23.31
N GLN A 14 -2.30 26.77 -23.29
CA GLN A 14 -2.24 27.55 -24.51
C GLN A 14 -0.94 27.11 -25.17
N ASP A 15 -1.06 26.39 -26.28
CA ASP A 15 0.09 26.00 -27.07
C ASP A 15 0.93 27.26 -27.31
N PRO A 16 2.21 27.26 -26.90
CA PRO A 16 3.05 28.42 -27.06
C PRO A 16 3.05 28.80 -28.55
N PRO A 17 2.96 30.11 -28.88
CA PRO A 17 2.84 30.57 -30.25
C PRO A 17 3.92 29.92 -31.09
N LYS A 18 3.51 29.22 -32.17
CA LYS A 18 4.41 28.46 -33.05
C LYS A 18 5.59 29.37 -33.41
N PRO A 19 6.84 29.00 -33.04
CA PRO A 19 7.99 29.84 -33.31
C PRO A 19 8.08 30.08 -34.81
N LYS A 20 8.19 31.35 -35.21
CA LYS A 20 8.37 31.74 -36.61
C LYS A 20 9.52 30.92 -37.19
N ALA A 21 9.33 30.39 -38.40
CA ALA A 21 10.32 29.57 -39.06
C ALA A 21 11.64 30.35 -39.16
N MET A 22 12.68 29.90 -38.44
CA MET A 22 13.99 30.55 -38.46
C MET A 22 14.53 30.58 -39.88
N THR A 23 14.90 31.78 -40.31
CA THR A 23 15.58 32.01 -41.58
C THR A 23 16.93 31.30 -41.60
N GLY A 24 17.47 31.02 -42.80
CA GLY A 24 18.78 30.37 -42.93
C GLY A 24 19.91 31.12 -42.21
N ALA A 25 19.84 32.46 -42.20
CA ALA A 25 20.80 33.33 -41.52
C ALA A 25 20.73 33.20 -39.99
N GLU A 26 19.52 33.14 -39.42
CA GLU A 26 19.33 32.97 -37.97
C GLU A 26 19.82 31.60 -37.49
N ARG A 27 19.59 30.54 -38.28
CA ARG A 27 20.14 29.20 -38.00
C ARG A 27 21.67 29.20 -37.99
N ALA A 28 22.30 29.87 -38.96
CA ALA A 28 23.75 29.99 -39.02
C ALA A 28 24.33 30.76 -37.82
N LYS A 29 23.67 31.84 -37.38
CA LYS A 29 24.08 32.61 -36.20
C LYS A 29 23.95 31.79 -34.91
N ALA A 30 22.82 31.13 -34.71
CA ALA A 30 22.58 30.28 -33.53
C ALA A 30 23.59 29.13 -33.43
N TYR A 31 24.04 28.58 -34.56
CA TYR A 31 25.09 27.57 -34.59
C TYR A 31 26.44 28.12 -34.11
N ARG A 32 26.84 29.31 -34.57
CA ARG A 32 28.09 29.95 -34.15
C ARG A 32 28.10 30.25 -32.65
N ASP A 33 26.98 30.72 -32.11
CA ASP A 33 26.85 31.03 -30.68
C ASP A 33 26.95 29.77 -29.80
N ARG A 34 26.33 28.65 -30.23
CA ARG A 34 26.48 27.36 -29.54
C ARG A 34 27.92 26.86 -29.56
N LYS A 35 28.61 27.00 -30.68
CA LYS A 35 30.03 26.61 -30.81
C LYS A 35 30.91 27.44 -29.88
N ARG A 36 30.66 28.75 -29.78
CA ARG A 36 31.40 29.67 -28.90
C ARG A 36 31.20 29.33 -27.42
N LYS A 37 29.95 29.09 -26.99
CA LYS A 37 29.63 28.68 -25.61
C LYS A 37 30.28 27.33 -25.25
N LYS A 38 30.31 26.37 -26.18
CA LYS A 38 30.94 25.06 -25.95
C LYS A 38 32.46 25.17 -25.82
N ALA A 39 33.11 26.09 -26.56
CA ALA A 39 34.53 26.38 -26.41
C ALA A 39 34.85 27.03 -25.05
N SER A 40 33.97 27.89 -24.53
CA SER A 40 34.15 28.54 -23.23
C SER A 40 33.88 27.63 -22.02
N ALA A 41 33.07 26.58 -22.19
CA ALA A 41 32.73 25.64 -21.10
C ALA A 41 33.77 24.52 -20.89
N GLY A 42 34.83 24.45 -21.71
CA GLY A 42 35.81 23.36 -21.69
C GLY A 42 36.89 23.44 -20.62
N THR A 43 36.98 24.51 -19.84
CA THR A 43 37.97 24.64 -18.76
C THR A 43 37.37 24.22 -17.42
N VAL A 44 37.04 22.94 -17.28
CA VAL A 44 36.71 22.34 -15.98
C VAL A 44 38.03 21.88 -15.35
N GLN A 45 38.50 22.61 -14.34
CA GLN A 45 39.62 22.17 -13.51
C GLN A 45 39.28 20.83 -12.83
N PRO A 46 40.21 19.86 -12.82
CA PRO A 46 40.01 18.59 -12.12
C PRO A 46 39.87 18.84 -10.61
N ARG A 47 38.70 18.51 -10.07
CA ARG A 47 38.34 18.66 -8.65
C ARG A 47 39.16 17.68 -7.82
N LYS A 48 40.03 18.21 -6.95
CA LYS A 48 40.81 17.47 -5.96
C LYS A 48 39.88 16.70 -5.01
N PRO A 49 40.04 15.38 -4.81
CA PRO A 49 39.20 14.59 -3.92
C PRO A 49 39.41 15.00 -2.46
N ALA A 50 38.31 15.17 -1.72
CA ALA A 50 38.30 15.48 -0.30
C ALA A 50 38.48 14.19 0.54
N PRO A 51 39.15 14.27 1.71
CA PRO A 51 39.42 13.11 2.56
C PRO A 51 38.15 12.62 3.27
N ALA A 52 38.05 11.30 3.41
CA ALA A 52 36.98 10.58 4.08
C ALA A 52 36.94 10.92 5.58
N ALA A 53 35.74 11.21 6.09
CA ALA A 53 35.50 11.36 7.51
C ALA A 53 35.07 10.01 8.11
N ASP A 54 35.84 9.53 9.08
CA ASP A 54 35.53 8.38 9.92
C ASP A 54 34.32 8.70 10.81
N VAL A 55 33.29 7.85 10.75
CA VAL A 55 32.15 7.87 11.67
C VAL A 55 32.31 6.68 12.61
N GLN A 56 32.76 6.97 13.84
CA GLN A 56 32.77 6.03 14.96
C GLN A 56 31.36 5.92 15.56
N SER A 57 30.76 4.72 15.46
CA SER A 57 29.53 4.36 16.18
C SER A 57 29.87 3.84 17.58
N THR A 58 29.46 4.59 18.60
CA THR A 58 29.47 4.18 20.02
C THR A 58 28.29 3.23 20.27
N VAL A 59 28.58 1.98 20.58
CA VAL A 59 27.61 0.95 21.00
C VAL A 59 27.54 0.95 22.53
N SER A 60 26.36 1.24 23.10
CA SER A 60 26.08 1.05 24.53
C SER A 60 25.61 -0.39 24.81
N PRO A 61 25.99 -0.98 25.96
CA PRO A 61 25.56 -2.33 26.35
C PRO A 61 24.13 -2.36 26.94
N PRO A 62 23.41 -3.50 26.82
CA PRO A 62 22.04 -3.66 27.31
C PRO A 62 21.95 -3.99 28.82
N ASP A 63 20.90 -3.47 29.46
CA ASP A 63 20.53 -3.70 30.87
C ASP A 63 20.04 -5.14 31.14
N PRO A 64 20.26 -5.66 32.37
CA PRO A 64 19.81 -7.00 32.78
C PRO A 64 18.32 -7.05 33.19
N LEU A 65 17.68 -8.17 32.83
CA LEU A 65 16.26 -8.52 33.11
C LEU A 65 15.99 -8.86 34.59
N PRO A 66 14.78 -8.59 35.11
CA PRO A 66 14.36 -8.97 36.46
C PRO A 66 13.87 -10.44 36.57
N SER A 67 14.24 -11.08 37.68
CA SER A 67 13.88 -12.46 38.08
C SER A 67 12.37 -12.67 38.35
N PRO A 68 11.83 -13.88 38.08
CA PRO A 68 10.47 -14.24 38.42
C PRO A 68 10.35 -14.68 39.90
N ASN A 69 9.44 -14.02 40.62
CA ASN A 69 9.12 -14.34 42.01
C ASN A 69 8.21 -15.57 42.15
N ALA A 70 8.45 -16.27 43.25
CA ALA A 70 7.84 -17.48 43.79
C ALA A 70 6.29 -17.52 43.77
N VAL A 71 5.76 -18.66 43.35
CA VAL A 71 4.35 -19.07 43.51
C VAL A 71 4.20 -19.82 44.82
N THR A 72 3.36 -19.33 45.72
CA THR A 72 2.99 -20.01 46.98
C THR A 72 1.82 -20.97 46.73
N PRO A 73 1.92 -22.27 47.10
CA PRO A 73 0.78 -23.18 47.01
C PRO A 73 -0.18 -22.99 48.19
N LEU A 74 -1.48 -22.79 47.88
CA LEU A 74 -2.54 -22.81 48.88
C LEU A 74 -2.97 -24.26 49.18
N SER A 75 -2.76 -24.71 50.41
CA SER A 75 -3.29 -25.96 50.93
C SER A 75 -4.79 -25.81 51.23
N VAL A 76 -5.62 -26.61 50.57
CA VAL A 76 -7.06 -26.72 50.84
C VAL A 76 -7.31 -27.96 51.69
N THR A 77 -7.75 -27.75 52.92
CA THR A 77 -8.19 -28.81 53.84
C THR A 77 -9.65 -29.17 53.55
N PRO A 78 -10.00 -30.45 53.30
CA PRO A 78 -11.38 -30.87 53.15
C PRO A 78 -12.03 -31.13 54.51
N ALA A 79 -13.09 -30.39 54.85
CA ALA A 79 -13.93 -30.66 56.01
C ALA A 79 -15.12 -31.55 55.61
N PRO A 80 -15.40 -32.65 56.33
CA PRO A 80 -16.56 -33.50 56.09
C PRO A 80 -17.80 -32.89 56.77
N GLY A 81 -18.61 -32.16 56.02
CA GLY A 81 -19.89 -31.60 56.47
C GLY A 81 -21.06 -32.31 55.82
N HIS A 82 -21.92 -32.92 56.63
CA HIS A 82 -23.18 -33.55 56.24
C HIS A 82 -24.08 -32.56 55.47
N VAL A 83 -24.44 -32.90 54.23
CA VAL A 83 -25.31 -32.06 53.37
C VAL A 83 -26.76 -32.31 53.73
N THR A 84 -27.39 -31.37 54.44
CA THR A 84 -28.84 -31.28 54.55
C THR A 84 -29.37 -30.55 53.32
N PRO A 85 -30.32 -31.10 52.53
CA PRO A 85 -30.86 -30.44 51.35
C PRO A 85 -31.76 -29.28 51.78
N LEU A 86 -31.20 -28.07 51.85
CA LEU A 86 -31.97 -26.84 51.99
C LEU A 86 -32.63 -26.52 50.64
N PRO A 87 -33.92 -26.14 50.59
CA PRO A 87 -34.55 -25.65 49.37
C PRO A 87 -33.84 -24.38 48.93
N VAL A 88 -33.03 -24.50 47.87
CA VAL A 88 -32.37 -23.38 47.21
C VAL A 88 -33.46 -22.53 46.57
N THR A 89 -33.91 -21.53 47.32
CA THR A 89 -34.75 -20.46 46.79
C THR A 89 -33.80 -19.65 45.90
N LEU A 90 -33.86 -19.91 44.60
CA LEU A 90 -33.01 -19.27 43.60
C LEU A 90 -33.41 -17.78 43.55
N SER A 91 -32.84 -16.98 44.44
CA SER A 91 -32.97 -15.54 44.43
C SER A 91 -32.18 -15.05 43.22
N ILE A 92 -32.84 -14.99 42.06
CA ILE A 92 -32.26 -14.44 40.83
C ILE A 92 -32.02 -12.96 41.15
N PRO A 93 -30.76 -12.51 41.32
CA PRO A 93 -30.51 -11.12 41.59
C PRO A 93 -31.06 -10.30 40.40
N PRO A 94 -31.74 -9.18 40.65
CA PRO A 94 -32.22 -8.33 39.57
C PRO A 94 -31.03 -7.95 38.71
N VAL A 95 -31.09 -8.36 37.43
CA VAL A 95 -30.09 -8.03 36.43
C VAL A 95 -30.10 -6.51 36.31
N THR A 96 -29.19 -5.83 37.01
CA THR A 96 -29.01 -4.39 36.89
C THR A 96 -28.72 -4.10 35.42
N PRO A 97 -29.44 -3.16 34.79
CA PRO A 97 -29.20 -2.80 33.40
C PRO A 97 -27.74 -2.41 33.24
N SER A 98 -27.01 -3.28 32.54
CA SER A 98 -25.61 -3.14 32.19
C SER A 98 -25.42 -1.74 31.63
N ARG A 99 -24.63 -0.91 32.34
CA ARG A 99 -24.18 0.37 31.82
C ARG A 99 -23.59 0.08 30.45
N LEU A 100 -24.15 0.69 29.41
CA LEU A 100 -23.63 0.67 28.04
C LEU A 100 -22.10 0.59 28.10
N ASN A 101 -21.58 -0.59 27.79
CA ASN A 101 -20.16 -0.87 27.96
C ASN A 101 -19.44 0.01 26.96
N LEU A 102 -18.93 1.15 27.39
CA LEU A 102 -18.31 2.17 26.53
C LEU A 102 -17.24 1.53 25.63
N ALA A 103 -16.52 0.54 26.16
CA ALA A 103 -15.55 -0.27 25.42
C ALA A 103 -16.15 -1.06 24.24
N SER A 104 -17.37 -1.60 24.38
CA SER A 104 -18.06 -2.31 23.28
C SER A 104 -18.53 -1.33 22.21
N ALA A 105 -19.05 -0.18 22.63
CA ALA A 105 -19.48 0.88 21.71
C ALA A 105 -18.30 1.46 20.91
N THR A 106 -17.15 1.68 21.56
CA THR A 106 -15.94 2.17 20.87
C THR A 106 -15.38 1.14 19.90
N LEU A 107 -15.33 -0.15 20.28
CA LEU A 107 -14.90 -1.23 19.38
C LEU A 107 -15.82 -1.37 18.17
N MET A 108 -17.13 -1.26 18.37
CA MET A 108 -18.10 -1.30 17.27
C MET A 108 -17.95 -0.11 16.33
N GLY A 109 -17.76 1.09 16.87
CA GLY A 109 -17.48 2.29 16.08
C GLY A 109 -16.19 2.15 15.25
N ALA A 110 -15.10 1.69 15.87
CA ALA A 110 -13.83 1.48 15.17
C ALA A 110 -13.96 0.45 14.04
N ALA A 111 -14.70 -0.63 14.26
CA ALA A 111 -14.87 -1.65 13.25
C ALA A 111 -15.81 -1.21 12.11
N ILE A 112 -16.84 -0.41 12.38
CA ILE A 112 -17.64 0.24 11.32
C ILE A 112 -16.77 1.19 10.49
N ALA A 113 -15.93 1.98 11.13
CA ALA A 113 -15.02 2.88 10.43
C ALA A 113 -14.05 2.11 9.53
N LEU A 114 -13.38 1.08 10.05
CA LEU A 114 -12.48 0.22 9.28
C LEU A 114 -13.18 -0.50 8.12
N ALA A 115 -14.39 -1.01 8.35
CA ALA A 115 -15.21 -1.62 7.30
C ALA A 115 -15.56 -0.61 6.20
N SER A 116 -15.98 0.60 6.57
CA SER A 116 -16.33 1.64 5.59
C SER A 116 -15.13 2.07 4.73
N VAL A 117 -13.94 2.16 5.33
CA VAL A 117 -12.70 2.47 4.61
C VAL A 117 -12.34 1.33 3.66
N GLY A 118 -12.44 0.07 4.10
CA GLY A 118 -12.21 -1.09 3.24
C GLY A 118 -13.14 -1.12 2.03
N VAL A 119 -14.45 -0.91 2.26
CA VAL A 119 -15.47 -0.84 1.21
C VAL A 119 -15.17 0.28 0.21
N ALA A 120 -14.77 1.46 0.70
CA ALA A 120 -14.43 2.59 -0.16
C ALA A 120 -13.17 2.31 -1.00
N ILE A 121 -12.13 1.74 -0.40
CA ILE A 121 -10.87 1.39 -1.07
C ILE A 121 -11.13 0.36 -2.19
N ASN A 122 -11.83 -0.72 -1.87
CA ASN A 122 -12.11 -1.79 -2.81
C ASN A 122 -13.08 -1.33 -3.90
N GLY A 123 -14.10 -0.54 -3.57
CA GLY A 123 -15.00 0.09 -4.55
C GLY A 123 -14.27 1.02 -5.51
N TRP A 124 -13.31 1.83 -5.00
CA TRP A 124 -12.48 2.68 -5.84
C TRP A 124 -11.56 1.88 -6.77
N PHE A 125 -10.89 0.84 -6.25
CA PHE A 125 -10.06 -0.02 -7.07
C PHE A 125 -10.88 -0.74 -8.15
N ALA A 126 -12.04 -1.30 -7.81
CA ALA A 126 -12.92 -1.93 -8.77
C ALA A 126 -13.35 -0.95 -9.87
N ARG A 127 -13.70 0.30 -9.51
CA ARG A 127 -14.00 1.38 -10.47
C ARG A 127 -12.89 1.58 -11.49
N SER A 128 -11.62 1.55 -11.03
CA SER A 128 -10.45 1.79 -11.89
C SER A 128 -10.23 0.72 -12.96
N LEU A 129 -10.87 -0.46 -12.83
CA LEU A 129 -10.84 -1.52 -13.84
C LEU A 129 -11.78 -1.25 -15.03
N GLY A 130 -12.66 -0.26 -14.92
CA GLY A 130 -13.58 0.12 -15.98
C GLY A 130 -12.86 0.81 -17.15
N SER A 131 -12.96 0.24 -18.35
CA SER A 131 -12.46 0.88 -19.58
C SER A 131 -13.31 2.07 -20.05
N SER A 132 -14.51 2.21 -19.50
CA SER A 132 -15.43 3.32 -19.70
C SER A 132 -16.00 3.77 -18.36
N ASP A 133 -16.56 4.98 -18.30
CA ASP A 133 -17.14 5.52 -17.06
C ASP A 133 -18.30 4.65 -16.54
N VAL A 134 -19.17 4.17 -17.45
CA VAL A 134 -20.28 3.26 -17.11
C VAL A 134 -19.74 1.95 -16.55
N ALA A 135 -18.74 1.33 -17.19
CA ALA A 135 -18.11 0.11 -16.69
C ALA A 135 -17.47 0.34 -15.31
N GLY A 136 -16.86 1.50 -15.09
CA GLY A 136 -16.28 1.88 -13.80
C GLY A 136 -17.34 1.97 -12.70
N TRP A 137 -18.49 2.59 -12.96
CA TRP A 137 -19.59 2.63 -11.98
C TRP A 137 -20.16 1.23 -11.67
N LEU A 138 -20.28 0.36 -12.68
CA LEU A 138 -20.72 -1.03 -12.48
C LEU A 138 -19.72 -1.81 -11.63
N PHE A 139 -18.42 -1.71 -11.90
CA PHE A 139 -17.41 -2.38 -11.09
C PHE A 139 -17.33 -1.81 -9.67
N LEU A 140 -17.52 -0.51 -9.48
CA LEU A 140 -17.63 0.10 -8.15
C LEU A 140 -18.78 -0.53 -7.34
N ALA A 141 -19.97 -0.59 -7.94
CA ALA A 141 -21.14 -1.18 -7.29
C ALA A 141 -20.91 -2.67 -6.97
N LEU A 142 -20.28 -3.41 -7.90
CA LEU A 142 -19.92 -4.81 -7.70
C LEU A 142 -18.91 -4.98 -6.56
N GLY A 143 -17.89 -4.12 -6.47
CA GLY A 143 -16.90 -4.14 -5.40
C GLY A 143 -17.51 -3.87 -4.03
N MET A 144 -18.33 -2.82 -3.92
CA MET A 144 -19.05 -2.52 -2.68
C MET A 144 -19.99 -3.65 -2.26
N ALA A 145 -20.72 -4.25 -3.22
CA ALA A 145 -21.59 -5.39 -2.94
C ALA A 145 -20.79 -6.61 -2.45
N ALA A 146 -19.64 -6.90 -3.06
CA ALA A 146 -18.77 -7.99 -2.65
C ALA A 146 -18.27 -7.82 -1.20
N ASP A 147 -17.89 -6.60 -0.80
CA ASP A 147 -17.45 -6.33 0.57
C ASP A 147 -18.59 -6.45 1.59
N LEU A 148 -19.79 -5.97 1.27
CA LEU A 148 -20.96 -6.12 2.14
C LEU A 148 -21.32 -7.60 2.34
N ILE A 149 -21.21 -8.42 1.28
CA ILE A 149 -21.37 -9.87 1.37
C ILE A 149 -20.26 -10.46 2.23
N ALA A 150 -18.99 -10.09 2.02
CA ALA A 150 -17.85 -10.61 2.78
C ALA A 150 -17.98 -10.32 4.29
N LEU A 151 -18.56 -9.17 4.67
CA LEU A 151 -18.79 -8.79 6.06
C LEU A 151 -20.02 -9.47 6.67
N GLY A 152 -21.11 -9.60 5.92
CA GLY A 152 -22.37 -10.15 6.43
C GLY A 152 -22.44 -11.68 6.44
N MET A 153 -21.88 -12.32 5.42
CA MET A 153 -22.11 -13.72 5.12
C MET A 153 -21.63 -14.70 6.21
N PRO A 154 -20.49 -14.48 6.92
CA PRO A 154 -20.07 -15.37 8.00
C PRO A 154 -21.13 -15.50 9.10
N SER A 155 -21.85 -14.40 9.41
CA SER A 155 -22.88 -14.41 10.46
C SER A 155 -24.09 -15.23 10.03
N CYS A 156 -24.51 -15.07 8.78
CA CYS A 156 -25.61 -15.82 8.20
C CYS A 156 -25.26 -17.32 8.07
N ALA A 157 -24.06 -17.63 7.58
CA ALA A 157 -23.58 -19.01 7.42
C ALA A 157 -23.46 -19.72 8.77
N ALA A 158 -22.91 -19.06 9.80
CA ALA A 158 -22.82 -19.61 11.15
C ALA A 158 -24.21 -19.87 11.78
N ASN A 159 -25.17 -18.95 11.60
CA ASN A 159 -26.53 -19.14 12.10
C ASN A 159 -27.27 -20.28 11.37
N LEU A 160 -27.12 -20.40 10.04
CA LEU A 160 -27.66 -21.51 9.27
C LEU A 160 -27.05 -22.86 9.68
N TRP A 161 -25.76 -22.87 9.98
CA TRP A 161 -25.07 -24.06 10.49
C TRP A 161 -25.64 -24.50 11.84
N GLN A 162 -25.84 -23.56 12.77
CA GLN A 162 -26.42 -23.83 14.09
C GLN A 162 -27.87 -24.33 14.02
N ARG A 163 -28.64 -23.87 13.02
CA ARG A 163 -30.02 -24.34 12.76
C ARG A 163 -30.11 -25.68 12.03
N GLY A 164 -28.98 -26.32 11.74
CA GLY A 164 -28.93 -27.63 11.08
C GLY A 164 -29.02 -27.59 9.55
N HIS A 165 -29.14 -26.40 8.92
CA HIS A 165 -29.22 -26.26 7.47
C HIS A 165 -27.82 -26.28 6.80
N ARG A 166 -27.11 -27.41 6.95
CA ARG A 166 -25.70 -27.55 6.56
C ARG A 166 -25.42 -27.23 5.09
N GLY A 167 -26.29 -27.64 4.16
CA GLY A 167 -26.10 -27.35 2.73
C GLY A 167 -26.08 -25.86 2.41
N THR A 168 -27.06 -25.11 2.92
CA THR A 168 -27.12 -23.64 2.74
C THR A 168 -25.98 -22.92 3.46
N ALA A 169 -25.53 -23.45 4.60
CA ALA A 169 -24.39 -22.91 5.31
C ALA A 169 -23.08 -23.10 4.53
N LEU A 170 -22.87 -24.27 3.90
CA LEU A 170 -21.73 -24.51 3.02
C LEU A 170 -21.72 -23.56 1.83
N LEU A 171 -22.85 -23.36 1.16
CA LEU A 171 -22.97 -22.35 0.08
C LEU A 171 -22.60 -20.94 0.58
N GLY A 172 -23.03 -20.59 1.80
CA GLY A 172 -22.66 -19.33 2.41
C GLY A 172 -21.17 -19.18 2.69
N TRP A 173 -20.52 -20.22 3.21
CA TRP A 173 -19.07 -20.24 3.40
C TRP A 173 -18.30 -20.19 2.09
N SER A 174 -18.77 -20.87 1.04
CA SER A 174 -18.17 -20.80 -0.30
C SER A 174 -18.30 -19.41 -0.91
N LEU A 175 -19.48 -18.79 -0.86
CA LEU A 175 -19.69 -17.43 -1.35
C LEU A 175 -18.85 -16.41 -0.57
N TRP A 176 -18.76 -16.58 0.75
CA TRP A 176 -17.87 -15.78 1.58
C TRP A 176 -16.41 -15.92 1.14
N LEU A 177 -15.92 -17.14 0.92
CA LEU A 177 -14.54 -17.37 0.52
C LEU A 177 -14.22 -16.67 -0.81
N VAL A 178 -15.11 -16.77 -1.80
CA VAL A 178 -14.93 -16.12 -3.11
C VAL A 178 -14.89 -14.59 -2.98
N THR A 179 -15.84 -14.00 -2.25
CA THR A 179 -15.91 -12.54 -2.04
C THR A 179 -14.75 -12.04 -1.18
N PHE A 180 -14.30 -12.83 -0.21
CA PHE A 180 -13.11 -12.57 0.60
C PHE A 180 -11.84 -12.51 -0.25
N VAL A 181 -11.60 -13.50 -1.12
CA VAL A 181 -10.44 -13.51 -2.01
C VAL A 181 -10.47 -12.31 -2.95
N PHE A 182 -11.64 -11.96 -3.50
CA PHE A 182 -11.81 -10.76 -4.30
C PHE A 182 -11.45 -9.49 -3.52
N ALA A 183 -11.97 -9.32 -2.30
CA ALA A 183 -11.68 -8.16 -1.45
C ALA A 183 -10.20 -8.04 -1.09
N VAL A 184 -9.52 -9.17 -0.79
CA VAL A 184 -8.07 -9.19 -0.56
C VAL A 184 -7.33 -8.74 -1.82
N THR A 185 -7.68 -9.31 -2.97
CA THR A 185 -7.02 -8.98 -4.25
C THR A 185 -7.19 -7.51 -4.62
N ALA A 186 -8.39 -6.95 -4.40
CA ALA A 186 -8.65 -5.52 -4.60
C ALA A 186 -7.83 -4.64 -3.66
N GLY A 187 -7.76 -4.99 -2.37
CA GLY A 187 -6.93 -4.28 -1.39
C GLY A 187 -5.44 -4.32 -1.73
N LEU A 188 -4.93 -5.47 -2.20
CA LEU A 188 -3.56 -5.62 -2.70
C LEU A 188 -3.29 -4.73 -3.92
N GLY A 189 -4.23 -4.67 -4.87
CA GLY A 189 -4.12 -3.82 -6.06
C GLY A 189 -4.12 -2.33 -5.73
N PHE A 190 -4.95 -1.89 -4.78
CA PHE A 190 -4.93 -0.50 -4.30
C PHE A 190 -3.63 -0.17 -3.56
N ALA A 191 -3.18 -1.05 -2.67
CA ALA A 191 -1.97 -0.79 -1.90
C ALA A 191 -0.71 -0.78 -2.79
N SER A 192 -0.63 -1.66 -3.79
CA SER A 192 0.52 -1.70 -4.71
C SER A 192 0.60 -0.46 -5.60
N THR A 193 -0.53 0.03 -6.11
CA THR A 193 -0.58 1.27 -6.92
C THR A 193 -0.16 2.50 -6.12
N ASN A 194 -0.71 2.68 -4.91
CA ASN A 194 -0.35 3.81 -4.05
C ASN A 194 1.10 3.77 -3.56
N VAL A 195 1.61 2.59 -3.19
CA VAL A 195 3.03 2.46 -2.80
C VAL A 195 3.95 2.78 -3.98
N SER A 196 3.61 2.31 -5.19
CA SER A 196 4.38 2.61 -6.40
C SER A 196 4.39 4.11 -6.72
N ASP A 197 3.24 4.78 -6.60
CA ASP A 197 3.15 6.22 -6.87
C ASP A 197 3.93 7.06 -5.84
N VAL A 198 3.85 6.72 -4.56
CA VAL A 198 4.59 7.42 -3.50
C VAL A 198 6.09 7.18 -3.63
N THR A 199 6.51 5.95 -3.92
CA THR A 199 7.92 5.63 -4.14
C THR A 199 8.45 6.36 -5.38
N LEU A 200 7.69 6.43 -6.47
CA LEU A 200 8.09 7.14 -7.69
C LEU A 200 8.12 8.67 -7.48
N THR A 201 7.15 9.22 -6.74
CA THR A 201 7.13 10.64 -6.37
C THR A 201 8.28 11.00 -5.43
N ARG A 202 8.63 10.11 -4.49
CA ARG A 202 9.78 10.30 -3.60
C ARG A 202 11.09 10.14 -4.36
N ALA A 203 11.20 9.14 -5.24
CA ALA A 203 12.37 8.91 -6.09
C ALA A 203 12.65 10.12 -7.00
N SER A 204 11.62 10.68 -7.63
CA SER A 204 11.76 11.87 -8.49
C SER A 204 12.18 13.13 -7.72
N ARG A 205 11.82 13.25 -6.44
CA ARG A 205 12.30 14.35 -5.58
C ARG A 205 13.71 14.12 -5.04
N VAL A 206 14.07 12.87 -4.76
CA VAL A 206 15.32 12.53 -4.05
C VAL A 206 16.49 12.25 -5.01
N THR A 207 16.22 11.89 -6.28
CA THR A 207 17.28 11.63 -7.26
C THR A 207 17.08 12.36 -8.57
N SER A 208 17.85 13.43 -8.77
CA SER A 208 17.96 14.13 -10.05
C SER A 208 18.33 13.18 -11.21
N ALA A 209 18.97 12.05 -10.92
CA ALA A 209 19.29 10.99 -11.87
C ALA A 209 18.05 10.35 -12.52
N VAL A 210 17.00 10.03 -11.75
CA VAL A 210 15.76 9.43 -12.29
C VAL A 210 15.03 10.45 -13.17
N THR A 211 14.91 11.69 -12.70
CA THR A 211 14.29 12.78 -13.49
C THR A 211 15.05 13.04 -14.78
N ALA A 212 16.39 13.04 -14.75
CA ALA A 212 17.21 13.19 -15.95
C ALA A 212 17.08 12.00 -16.92
N ALA A 213 17.01 10.76 -16.41
CA ALA A 213 16.80 9.57 -17.24
C ALA A 213 15.40 9.55 -17.88
N GLN A 214 14.37 9.95 -17.14
CA GLN A 214 12.99 10.07 -17.62
C GLN A 214 12.90 11.10 -18.76
N ALA A 215 13.48 12.29 -18.55
CA ALA A 215 13.52 13.35 -19.56
C ALA A 215 14.29 12.90 -20.81
N ALA A 216 15.40 12.18 -20.63
CA ALA A 216 16.16 11.64 -21.75
C ALA A 216 15.38 10.56 -22.52
N LEU A 217 14.58 9.74 -21.84
CA LEU A 217 13.72 8.74 -22.47
C LEU A 217 12.59 9.40 -23.26
N SER A 218 11.91 10.41 -22.69
CA SER A 218 10.86 11.15 -23.39
C SER A 218 11.41 11.88 -24.63
N ASP A 219 12.59 12.48 -24.53
CA ASP A 219 13.27 13.12 -25.65
C ASP A 219 13.62 12.10 -26.76
N ALA A 220 14.09 10.91 -26.38
CA ALA A 220 14.39 9.83 -27.31
C ALA A 220 13.14 9.31 -28.03
N MET A 221 12.01 9.14 -27.31
CA MET A 221 10.72 8.76 -27.90
C MET A 221 10.21 9.84 -28.87
N ALA A 222 10.25 11.11 -28.49
CA ALA A 222 9.86 12.20 -29.36
C ALA A 222 10.78 12.35 -30.60
N ALA A 223 12.05 11.99 -30.48
CA ALA A 223 12.96 11.90 -31.63
C ALA A 223 12.60 10.73 -32.55
N ARG A 224 12.34 9.54 -31.98
CA ARG A 224 11.87 8.37 -32.74
C ARG A 224 10.60 8.70 -33.51
N ASP A 225 9.59 9.28 -32.86
CA ASP A 225 8.29 9.55 -33.49
C ASP A 225 8.39 10.57 -34.62
N ARG A 226 9.34 11.51 -34.58
CA ARG A 226 9.60 12.44 -35.68
C ARG A 226 10.24 11.76 -36.88
N GLU A 227 11.19 10.86 -36.66
CA GLU A 227 11.94 10.19 -37.73
C GLU A 227 11.16 9.01 -38.33
N CYS A 228 10.37 8.30 -37.53
CA CYS A 228 9.62 7.11 -37.97
C CYS A 228 8.28 7.44 -38.67
N LYS A 229 7.83 8.71 -38.67
CA LYS A 229 6.60 9.13 -39.38
C LYS A 229 6.64 8.85 -40.89
N GLY A 230 7.84 8.81 -41.49
CA GLY A 230 8.05 8.51 -42.91
C GLY A 230 8.24 7.01 -43.22
N GLY A 231 8.09 6.12 -42.24
CA GLY A 231 8.32 4.69 -42.38
C GLY A 231 9.58 4.19 -41.63
N VAL A 232 9.73 2.86 -41.58
CA VAL A 232 10.78 2.19 -40.80
C VAL A 232 12.09 2.11 -41.60
N GLY A 233 12.81 3.23 -41.69
CA GLY A 233 14.14 3.30 -42.29
C GLY A 233 15.29 2.98 -41.32
N LYS A 234 16.54 3.02 -41.80
CA LYS A 234 17.75 2.82 -40.98
C LYS A 234 17.79 3.73 -39.75
N PHE A 235 17.50 5.02 -39.93
CA PHE A 235 17.45 5.99 -38.83
C PHE A 235 16.35 5.71 -37.81
N CYS A 236 15.19 5.21 -38.25
CA CYS A 236 14.12 4.82 -37.34
C CYS A 236 14.58 3.67 -36.42
N ARG A 237 15.23 2.64 -36.98
CA ARG A 237 15.79 1.52 -36.19
C ARG A 237 16.87 1.98 -35.20
N GLU A 238 17.75 2.89 -35.62
CA GLU A 238 18.76 3.48 -34.72
C GLU A 238 18.12 4.27 -33.57
N ARG A 239 17.01 4.99 -33.83
CA ARG A 239 16.25 5.69 -32.78
C ARG A 239 15.51 4.73 -31.85
N GLU A 240 14.97 3.64 -32.38
CA GLU A 240 14.36 2.58 -31.58
C GLU A 240 15.40 1.95 -30.63
N ALA A 241 16.59 1.62 -31.12
CA ALA A 241 17.69 1.15 -30.29
C ALA A 241 18.05 2.16 -29.19
N ALA A 242 18.15 3.45 -29.54
CA ALA A 242 18.39 4.51 -28.56
C ALA A 242 17.29 4.61 -27.50
N VAL A 243 16.02 4.36 -27.85
CA VAL A 243 14.92 4.31 -26.86
C VAL A 243 15.08 3.12 -25.92
N VAL A 244 15.48 1.95 -26.43
CA VAL A 244 15.76 0.76 -25.60
C VAL A 244 16.93 1.04 -24.64
N ASP A 245 18.03 1.61 -25.11
CA ASP A 245 19.17 1.98 -24.26
C ASP A 245 18.77 2.95 -23.15
N ARG A 246 17.99 4.00 -23.49
CA ARG A 246 17.51 4.98 -22.50
C ARG A 246 16.56 4.37 -21.49
N ARG A 247 15.76 3.38 -21.92
CA ARG A 247 14.87 2.64 -21.03
C ARG A 247 15.67 1.80 -20.02
N GLN A 248 16.72 1.11 -20.47
CA GLN A 248 17.62 0.37 -19.57
C GLN A 248 18.32 1.28 -18.56
N VAL A 249 18.76 2.47 -18.98
CA VAL A 249 19.36 3.47 -18.08
C VAL A 249 18.34 3.94 -17.02
N LEU A 250 17.09 4.18 -17.42
CA LEU A 250 16.02 4.54 -16.49
C LEU A 250 15.74 3.40 -15.49
N GLU A 251 15.61 2.16 -15.97
CA GLU A 251 15.40 0.98 -15.12
C GLU A 251 16.55 0.80 -14.11
N GLY A 252 17.80 0.98 -14.54
CA GLY A 252 18.97 0.95 -13.65
C GLY A 252 18.95 2.08 -12.61
N ALA A 253 18.57 3.30 -13.00
CA ALA A 253 18.44 4.43 -12.07
C ALA A 253 17.32 4.19 -11.04
N VAL A 254 16.18 3.65 -11.47
CA VAL A 254 15.07 3.29 -10.58
C VAL A 254 15.45 2.16 -9.63
N ALA A 255 16.12 1.11 -10.12
CA ALA A 255 16.61 0.00 -9.30
C ALA A 255 17.62 0.47 -8.23
N ALA A 256 18.55 1.37 -8.61
CA ALA A 256 19.49 1.96 -7.67
C ALA A 256 18.81 2.76 -6.57
N VAL A 257 17.70 3.45 -6.88
CA VAL A 257 16.87 4.13 -5.87
C VAL A 257 16.13 3.13 -5.00
N GLY A 258 15.59 2.06 -5.57
CA GLY A 258 14.90 1.00 -4.82
C GLY A 258 15.76 0.42 -3.70
N LEU A 259 17.06 0.25 -3.94
CA LEU A 259 18.02 -0.23 -2.93
C LEU A 259 18.24 0.76 -1.76
N VAL A 260 17.99 2.06 -1.97
CA VAL A 260 18.26 3.12 -0.97
C VAL A 260 16.97 3.63 -0.32
N ALA A 261 15.82 3.47 -0.96
CA ALA A 261 14.60 4.21 -0.64
C ALA A 261 13.83 3.74 0.61
N ASP A 262 14.10 2.54 1.15
CA ASP A 262 13.39 2.06 2.34
C ASP A 262 14.30 1.62 3.49
N PRO A 263 14.86 2.58 4.26
CA PRO A 263 15.61 2.26 5.47
C PRO A 263 14.74 1.57 6.53
N GLN A 264 13.41 1.65 6.46
CA GLN A 264 12.53 0.92 7.38
C GLN A 264 12.47 -0.56 7.03
N THR A 265 12.46 -0.91 5.74
CA THR A 265 12.51 -2.32 5.30
C THR A 265 13.84 -2.96 5.65
N ASP A 266 14.96 -2.26 5.48
CA ASP A 266 16.28 -2.78 5.89
C ASP A 266 16.36 -3.01 7.41
N ALA A 267 15.82 -2.09 8.21
CA ALA A 267 15.71 -2.27 9.66
C ALA A 267 14.80 -3.47 10.03
N ALA A 268 13.66 -3.64 9.33
CA ALA A 268 12.75 -4.76 9.55
C ALA A 268 13.37 -6.11 9.17
N VAL A 269 14.08 -6.18 8.04
CA VAL A 269 14.85 -7.36 7.61
C VAL A 269 15.89 -7.72 8.68
N LYS A 270 16.65 -6.74 9.17
CA LYS A 270 17.64 -6.95 10.25
C LYS A 270 17.00 -7.41 11.55
N LEU A 271 15.84 -6.87 11.91
CA LEU A 271 15.12 -7.24 13.13
C LEU A 271 14.59 -8.67 13.03
N VAL A 272 13.99 -9.07 11.92
CA VAL A 272 13.51 -10.45 11.71
C VAL A 272 14.67 -11.44 11.60
N ALA A 273 15.75 -11.08 10.91
CA ALA A 273 16.96 -11.90 10.86
C ALA A 273 17.57 -12.08 12.26
N TRP A 274 17.62 -11.02 13.07
CA TRP A 274 18.09 -11.10 14.45
C TRP A 274 17.15 -11.94 15.34
N ALA A 275 15.85 -11.69 15.28
CA ALA A 275 14.84 -12.39 16.09
C ALA A 275 14.74 -13.88 15.73
N SER A 276 14.99 -14.24 14.48
CA SER A 276 15.05 -15.63 14.01
C SER A 276 16.43 -16.28 14.20
N LEU A 277 17.38 -15.60 14.86
CA LEU A 277 18.77 -16.07 15.03
C LEU A 277 19.44 -16.42 13.69
N GLY A 278 19.06 -15.73 12.62
CA GLY A 278 19.54 -15.94 11.26
C GLY A 278 18.89 -17.11 10.52
N ALA A 279 17.93 -17.82 11.12
CA ALA A 279 17.21 -18.91 10.47
C ALA A 279 16.33 -18.42 9.31
N LEU A 280 15.79 -17.19 9.41
CA LEU A 280 15.04 -16.55 8.34
C LEU A 280 15.83 -15.36 7.79
N ARG A 281 15.99 -15.32 6.46
CA ARG A 281 16.53 -14.18 5.71
C ARG A 281 15.47 -13.65 4.74
N PRO A 282 14.44 -12.99 5.25
CA PRO A 282 13.41 -12.40 4.39
C PRO A 282 14.06 -11.41 3.43
N ALA A 283 13.70 -11.50 2.15
CA ALA A 283 14.04 -10.49 1.17
C ALA A 283 13.27 -9.20 1.47
N PRO A 284 13.77 -8.01 1.07
CA PRO A 284 13.01 -6.76 1.16
C PRO A 284 11.63 -6.86 0.49
N ASP A 285 11.54 -7.62 -0.59
CA ASP A 285 10.29 -7.90 -1.30
C ASP A 285 9.27 -8.64 -0.43
N ASP A 286 9.72 -9.48 0.51
CA ASP A 286 8.83 -10.22 1.42
C ASP A 286 8.10 -9.28 2.38
N PHE A 287 8.75 -8.20 2.83
CA PHE A 287 8.11 -7.19 3.68
C PHE A 287 7.15 -6.30 2.91
N ALA A 288 7.45 -6.00 1.65
CA ALA A 288 6.50 -5.33 0.77
C ALA A 288 5.24 -6.21 0.61
N MET A 289 5.41 -7.50 0.35
CA MET A 289 4.30 -8.46 0.28
C MET A 289 3.56 -8.61 1.61
N LEU A 290 4.27 -8.68 2.73
CA LEU A 290 3.66 -8.75 4.07
C LEU A 290 2.85 -7.50 4.39
N ARG A 291 3.37 -6.32 4.05
CA ARG A 291 2.65 -5.05 4.24
C ARG A 291 1.41 -4.98 3.36
N LEU A 292 1.51 -5.39 2.11
CA LEU A 292 0.37 -5.51 1.20
C LEU A 292 -0.68 -6.48 1.78
N LEU A 293 -0.24 -7.63 2.26
CA LEU A 293 -1.09 -8.64 2.90
C LEU A 293 -1.76 -8.11 4.17
N LEU A 294 -1.03 -7.42 5.05
CA LEU A 294 -1.59 -6.79 6.26
C LEU A 294 -2.62 -5.72 5.92
N LEU A 295 -2.34 -4.86 4.93
CA LEU A 295 -3.26 -3.83 4.48
C LEU A 295 -4.53 -4.42 3.86
N ALA A 296 -4.40 -5.54 3.15
CA ALA A 296 -5.55 -6.26 2.59
C ALA A 296 -6.37 -7.01 3.67
N LEU A 297 -5.72 -7.51 4.72
CA LEU A 297 -6.37 -8.24 5.83
C LEU A 297 -6.99 -7.31 6.88
N LEU A 298 -6.49 -6.08 7.04
CA LEU A 298 -6.94 -5.14 8.08
C LEU A 298 -8.47 -4.91 8.08
N PRO A 299 -9.13 -4.68 6.93
CA PRO A 299 -10.58 -4.52 6.87
C PRO A 299 -11.33 -5.78 7.31
N GLN A 300 -10.77 -6.97 7.04
CA GLN A 300 -11.40 -8.25 7.33
C GLN A 300 -11.30 -8.61 8.82
N ILE A 301 -10.20 -8.22 9.47
CA ILE A 301 -10.06 -8.29 10.93
C ILE A 301 -11.14 -7.42 11.60
N GLY A 302 -11.49 -6.26 11.01
CA GLY A 302 -12.62 -5.43 11.48
C GLY A 302 -13.95 -6.19 11.51
N GLY A 303 -14.25 -6.99 10.48
CA GLY A 303 -15.44 -7.84 10.43
C GLY A 303 -15.44 -8.92 11.52
N LEU A 304 -14.30 -9.56 11.79
CA LEU A 304 -14.15 -10.53 12.88
C LEU A 304 -14.33 -9.88 14.26
N LEU A 305 -13.77 -8.69 14.46
CA LEU A 305 -13.94 -7.93 15.71
C LEU A 305 -15.42 -7.57 15.95
N MET A 306 -16.18 -7.21 14.91
CA MET A 306 -17.63 -6.99 15.03
C MET A 306 -18.39 -8.25 15.46
N MET A 307 -18.02 -9.42 14.94
CA MET A 307 -18.62 -10.68 15.37
C MET A 307 -18.35 -10.96 16.85
N VAL A 308 -17.11 -10.77 17.31
CA VAL A 308 -16.73 -10.99 18.70
C VAL A 308 -17.45 -9.99 19.60
N ALA A 309 -17.43 -8.70 19.26
CA ALA A 309 -18.11 -7.64 20.02
C ALA A 309 -19.62 -7.91 20.16
N ARG A 310 -20.27 -8.36 19.08
CA ARG A 310 -21.70 -8.70 19.09
C ARG A 310 -22.02 -9.94 19.92
N ARG A 311 -21.09 -10.89 20.03
CA ARG A 311 -21.24 -12.08 20.88
C ARG A 311 -21.04 -11.75 22.36
N SER A 312 -20.14 -10.82 22.69
CA SER A 312 -19.92 -10.33 24.05
C SER A 312 -21.04 -9.42 24.57
N ALA A 313 -21.85 -8.85 23.68
CA ALA A 313 -22.99 -8.00 24.03
C ALA A 313 -24.30 -8.77 24.28
N ARG A 314 -24.35 -10.08 24.02
CA ARG A 314 -25.48 -10.96 24.34
C ARG A 314 -25.21 -11.73 25.61
#